data_AF-A0A7S2DH00-F1
#
_entry.id   AF-A0A7S2DH00-F1
#
_cell.length_a   1.000
_cell.length_b   1.000
_cell.length_c   1.000
_cell.angle_alpha   90.00
_cell.angle_beta   90.00
_cell.angle_gamma   90.00
#
_symmetry.space_group_name_H-M   'P 1'
#
loop_
_entity.id
_entity.type
_entity.pdbx_description
1 polymer ?
#
loop_
_entity_poly.entity_id
_entity_poly.type
_entity_poly.pdbx_seq_one_letter_code
_entity_poly.pdbx_strand_id
1 'polypeptide(L)'
;ITAASSALLWWNEGRAVRAAKALAQALPSLVELDEDDPYDSINDGKLIHVSSKLTTEGLTDPQFGLQRDALRLRRSMEIYQWIEEKETKTVRVSEKEVRHHTTYRYH
;
A
#
# COMPACT_ATOMS: atom_id res chain seq x y z
N ILE A 1 9.21 20.14 -17.34
CA ILE A 1 9.28 18.99 -16.39
C ILE A 1 9.98 19.41 -15.10
N THR A 2 11.16 20.03 -15.14
CA THR A 2 11.93 20.48 -13.96
C THR A 2 11.21 21.49 -13.06
N ALA A 3 10.58 22.53 -13.62
CA ALA A 3 9.87 23.54 -12.82
C ALA A 3 8.64 22.95 -12.07
N ALA A 4 7.92 22.02 -12.71
CA ALA A 4 6.78 21.34 -12.10
C ALA A 4 7.23 20.39 -10.97
N SER A 5 8.32 19.64 -11.17
CA SER A 5 8.89 18.81 -10.10
C SER A 5 9.40 19.65 -8.92
N SER A 6 10.05 20.79 -9.17
CA SER A 6 10.53 21.68 -8.11
C SER A 6 9.38 22.28 -7.28
N ALA A 7 8.28 22.68 -7.93
CA ALA A 7 7.11 23.20 -7.24
C ALA A 7 6.42 22.14 -6.36
N LEU A 8 6.31 20.90 -6.86
CA LEU A 8 5.77 19.76 -6.10
C LEU A 8 6.64 19.41 -4.88
N LEU A 9 7.97 19.42 -5.05
CA LEU A 9 8.91 19.18 -3.95
C LEU A 9 8.78 20.27 -2.89
N TRP A 10 8.79 21.54 -3.28
CA TRP A 10 8.60 22.65 -2.35
C TRP A 10 7.28 22.57 -1.58
N TRP A 11 6.18 22.19 -2.24
CA TRP A 11 4.90 21.97 -1.56
C TRP A 11 5.03 20.85 -0.53
N ASN A 12 5.57 19.69 -0.94
CA ASN A 12 5.69 18.52 -0.08
C ASN A 12 6.57 18.81 1.14
N GLU A 13 7.74 19.41 0.92
CA GLU A 13 8.65 19.83 1.99
C GLU A 13 8.03 20.89 2.89
N GLY A 14 7.35 21.88 2.33
CA GLY A 14 6.65 22.91 3.10
C GLY A 14 5.55 22.34 3.98
N ARG A 15 4.87 21.27 3.56
CA ARG A 15 3.94 20.52 4.42
C ARG A 15 4.67 19.73 5.50
N ALA A 16 5.77 19.04 5.15
CA ALA A 16 6.56 18.27 6.09
C ALA A 16 7.16 19.15 7.21
N VAL A 17 7.74 20.30 6.86
CA VAL A 17 8.31 21.26 7.82
C VAL A 17 7.22 21.83 8.73
N ARG A 18 6.06 22.20 8.17
CA ARG A 18 4.93 22.69 8.99
C ARG A 18 4.44 21.65 9.98
N ALA A 19 4.29 20.40 9.54
CA ALA A 19 3.91 19.29 10.42
C ALA A 19 4.95 19.06 11.54
N ALA A 20 6.24 19.03 11.18
CA ALA A 20 7.32 18.87 12.17
C ALA A 20 7.33 20.01 13.21
N LYS A 21 7.16 21.26 12.78
CA LYS A 21 7.08 22.41 13.69
C LYS A 21 5.84 22.35 14.59
N ALA A 22 4.68 22.01 14.02
CA ALA A 22 3.44 21.87 14.78
C ALA A 22 3.56 20.78 15.86
N LEU A 23 4.14 19.62 15.51
CA LEU A 23 4.40 18.55 16.48
C LEU A 23 5.40 18.99 17.55
N ALA A 24 6.50 19.62 17.19
CA ALA A 24 7.49 20.12 18.15
C ALA A 24 6.89 21.14 19.14
N GLN A 25 5.90 21.93 18.70
CA GLN A 25 5.19 22.87 19.56
C GLN A 25 4.11 22.20 20.42
N ALA A 26 3.43 21.18 19.89
CA ALA A 26 2.29 20.57 20.55
C ALA A 26 2.65 19.43 21.51
N LEU A 27 3.73 18.68 21.24
CA LEU A 27 4.20 17.57 22.07
C LEU A 27 4.51 17.96 23.53
N PRO A 28 5.13 19.12 23.84
CA PRO A 28 5.37 19.53 25.23
C PRO A 28 4.09 19.76 26.05
N SER A 29 2.97 20.02 25.37
CA SER A 29 1.65 20.26 25.98
C SER A 29 0.70 19.06 25.83
N LEU A 30 1.22 17.91 25.41
CA LEU A 30 0.45 16.70 25.20
C LEU A 30 -0.01 16.14 26.55
N VAL A 31 -1.30 15.85 26.65
CA VAL A 31 -1.87 15.08 27.76
C VAL A 31 -2.21 13.69 27.25
N GLU A 32 -1.61 12.67 27.85
CA GLU A 32 -1.96 11.26 27.61
C GLU A 32 -3.09 10.86 28.56
N LEU A 33 -4.20 10.36 28.01
CA LEU A 33 -5.33 9.86 28.79
C LEU A 33 -5.55 8.37 28.50
N ASP A 34 -5.93 7.65 29.54
CA ASP A 34 -6.42 6.27 29.44
C ASP A 34 -7.90 6.26 29.04
N GLU A 35 -8.38 5.13 28.51
CA GLU A 35 -9.76 5.00 28.01
C GLU A 35 -10.84 5.20 29.10
N ASP A 36 -10.45 5.00 30.36
CA ASP A 36 -11.31 5.08 31.53
C ASP A 36 -11.41 6.51 32.11
N ASP A 37 -10.73 7.50 31.53
CA ASP A 37 -10.76 8.90 32.00
C ASP A 37 -11.73 9.74 31.15
N PRO A 38 -12.99 9.95 31.59
CA PRO A 38 -13.95 10.75 30.86
C PRO A 38 -13.53 12.22 30.90
N TYR A 39 -13.01 12.72 29.78
CA TYR A 39 -12.75 14.14 29.45
C TYR A 39 -12.99 15.14 30.60
N ASP A 40 -11.99 15.34 31.45
CA ASP A 40 -12.02 16.38 32.47
C ASP A 40 -11.88 17.77 31.82
N SER A 41 -12.77 18.69 32.20
CA SER A 41 -12.73 20.12 31.87
C SER A 41 -11.37 20.80 32.10
N ILE A 42 -10.51 20.25 32.97
CA ILE A 42 -9.14 20.71 33.19
C ILE A 42 -8.24 20.58 31.95
N ASN A 43 -8.64 19.77 30.96
CA ASN A 43 -7.90 19.53 29.73
C ASN A 43 -8.41 20.33 28.53
N ASP A 44 -9.40 21.21 28.73
CA ASP A 44 -9.92 22.09 27.68
C ASP A 44 -8.80 22.93 27.04
N GLY A 45 -8.72 22.89 25.71
CA GLY A 45 -7.72 23.61 24.92
C GLY A 45 -6.33 22.97 24.88
N LYS A 46 -6.13 21.81 25.51
CA LYS A 46 -4.87 21.04 25.42
C LYS A 46 -4.92 20.02 24.27
N LEU A 47 -3.75 19.65 23.75
CA LEU A 47 -3.63 18.52 22.84
C LEU A 47 -3.72 17.23 23.65
N ILE A 48 -4.69 16.38 23.33
CA ILE A 48 -4.92 15.10 24.03
C ILE A 48 -4.56 13.95 23.09
N HIS A 49 -3.82 12.96 23.62
CA HIS A 49 -3.60 11.68 22.98
C HIS A 49 -4.22 10.57 23.83
N VAL A 50 -5.13 9.80 23.23
CA VAL A 50 -5.79 8.68 23.88
C VAL A 50 -5.31 7.40 23.21
N SER A 51 -4.88 6.43 24.02
CA SER A 51 -4.50 5.11 23.53
C SER A 51 -5.19 4.04 24.35
N SER A 52 -5.69 3.01 23.68
CA SER A 52 -6.35 1.89 24.36
C SER A 52 -5.90 0.54 23.81
N LYS A 53 -6.17 -0.50 24.58
CA LYS A 53 -5.85 -1.87 24.19
C LYS A 53 -6.88 -2.34 23.16
N LEU A 54 -6.45 -2.48 21.92
CA LEU A 54 -7.28 -3.08 20.87
C LEU A 54 -7.43 -4.58 21.11
N THR A 55 -8.67 -5.04 21.28
CA THR A 55 -9.01 -6.48 21.32
C THR A 55 -9.72 -6.87 20.02
N THR A 56 -9.38 -8.05 19.50
CA THR A 56 -9.93 -8.61 18.26
C THR A 56 -10.26 -10.08 18.46
N GLU A 57 -11.10 -10.64 17.61
CA GLU A 57 -11.44 -12.07 17.60
C GLU A 57 -10.32 -12.97 17.04
N GLY A 58 -9.18 -12.37 16.69
CA GLY A 58 -8.05 -13.03 16.05
C GLY A 58 -8.22 -13.12 14.53
N LEU A 59 -7.20 -13.63 13.86
CA LEU A 59 -7.15 -13.74 12.41
C LEU A 59 -7.07 -15.20 11.97
N THR A 60 -7.86 -15.55 10.96
CA THR A 60 -7.85 -16.87 10.34
C THR A 60 -7.49 -16.78 8.85
N ASP A 61 -6.59 -17.66 8.40
CA ASP A 61 -6.29 -17.93 7.00
C ASP A 61 -6.71 -19.38 6.65
N PRO A 62 -7.90 -19.58 6.07
CA PRO A 62 -8.39 -20.92 5.73
C PRO A 62 -7.54 -21.63 4.66
N GLN A 63 -6.88 -20.88 3.77
CA GLN A 63 -6.09 -21.44 2.67
C GLN A 63 -4.82 -22.12 3.17
N PHE A 64 -4.23 -21.60 4.24
CA PHE A 64 -3.00 -22.12 4.86
C PHE A 64 -3.23 -22.71 6.25
N GLY A 65 -4.47 -22.77 6.73
CA GLY A 65 -4.83 -23.28 8.05
C GLY A 65 -4.26 -22.48 9.22
N LEU A 66 -4.06 -21.17 9.06
CA LEU A 66 -3.50 -20.32 10.13
C LEU A 66 -4.62 -19.77 11.00
N GLN A 67 -4.44 -19.84 12.31
CA GLN A 67 -5.27 -19.14 13.29
C GLN A 67 -4.37 -18.52 14.35
N ARG A 68 -4.39 -17.19 14.47
CA ARG A 68 -3.51 -16.46 15.39
C ARG A 68 -4.25 -15.27 15.98
N ASP A 69 -3.96 -14.95 17.23
CA ASP A 69 -4.32 -13.66 17.79
C ASP A 69 -3.41 -12.59 17.16
N ALA A 70 -3.91 -11.94 16.11
CA ALA A 70 -3.16 -11.00 15.30
C ALA A 70 -4.09 -9.95 14.68
N LEU A 71 -3.57 -8.74 14.50
CA LEU A 71 -4.32 -7.61 13.95
C LEU A 71 -4.24 -7.49 12.42
N ARG A 72 -3.23 -8.10 11.78
CA ARG A 72 -2.99 -7.95 10.34
C ARG A 72 -2.33 -9.18 9.73
N LEU A 73 -2.90 -9.69 8.64
CA LEU A 73 -2.27 -10.68 7.76
C LEU A 73 -1.62 -9.98 6.57
N ARG A 74 -0.34 -10.27 6.31
CA ARG A 74 0.35 -9.85 5.08
C ARG A 74 0.69 -11.10 4.28
N ARG A 75 0.11 -11.23 3.09
CA ARG A 75 0.47 -12.28 2.13
C ARG A 75 1.46 -11.73 1.12
N SER A 76 2.61 -12.37 1.01
CA SER A 76 3.56 -12.15 -0.09
C SER A 76 3.45 -13.34 -1.03
N MET A 77 3.24 -13.10 -2.31
CA MET A 77 3.06 -14.15 -3.31
C MET A 77 4.02 -13.91 -4.47
N GLU A 78 4.64 -14.98 -4.95
CA GLU A 78 5.35 -15.02 -6.22
C GLU A 78 4.56 -15.93 -7.16
N ILE A 79 4.27 -15.43 -8.36
CA ILE A 79 3.51 -16.18 -9.36
C ILE A 79 4.47 -16.47 -10.51
N TYR A 80 4.62 -17.75 -10.84
CA TYR A 80 5.26 -18.17 -12.08
C TYR A 80 4.20 -18.15 -13.18
N GLN A 81 4.38 -17.29 -14.18
CA GLN A 81 3.51 -17.20 -15.35
C GLN A 81 4.22 -17.80 -16.55
N TRP A 82 3.52 -18.67 -17.28
CA TRP A 82 3.97 -19.17 -18.59
C TRP A 82 3.72 -18.08 -19.63
N ILE A 83 4.76 -17.69 -20.38
CA ILE A 83 4.63 -16.76 -21.51
C ILE A 83 4.67 -17.58 -22.80
N GLU A 84 3.51 -17.77 -23.42
CA GLU A 84 3.40 -18.37 -24.75
C GLU A 84 3.40 -17.26 -25.81
N GLU A 85 4.41 -17.26 -26.68
CA GLU A 85 4.44 -16.43 -27.87
C GLU A 85 4.01 -17.26 -29.08
N LYS A 86 2.96 -16.81 -29.77
CA LYS A 86 2.45 -17.42 -31.00
C LYS A 86 2.69 -16.51 -32.19
N GLU A 87 3.46 -16.99 -33.17
CA GLU A 87 3.71 -16.29 -34.42
C GLU A 87 3.14 -17.10 -35.59
N THR A 88 2.24 -16.52 -36.37
CA THR A 88 1.72 -17.15 -37.60
C THR A 88 2.22 -16.38 -38.81
N LYS A 89 3.03 -17.04 -39.65
CA LYS A 89 3.46 -16.54 -40.96
C LYS A 89 2.66 -17.18 -42.07
N THR A 90 2.12 -16.35 -42.95
CA THR A 90 1.45 -16.80 -44.17
C THR A 90 2.42 -16.70 -45.33
N VAL A 91 2.82 -17.84 -45.88
CA VAL A 91 3.76 -17.94 -47.00
C VAL A 91 2.97 -18.35 -48.24
N ARG A 92 2.99 -17.50 -49.27
CA ARG A 92 2.39 -17.82 -50.56
C ARG A 92 3.40 -18.63 -51.39
N VAL A 93 3.07 -19.88 -51.68
CA VAL A 93 3.95 -20.83 -52.38
C VAL A 93 3.70 -20.76 -53.90
N SER A 94 2.48 -20.43 -54.32
CA SER A 94 2.11 -20.16 -55.72
C SER A 94 0.90 -19.23 -55.82
N GLU A 95 0.45 -18.88 -57.04
CA GLU A 95 -0.79 -18.10 -57.21
C GLU A 95 -2.02 -18.76 -56.58
N LYS A 96 -2.05 -20.12 -56.56
CA LYS A 96 -3.16 -20.92 -56.04
C LYS A 96 -2.93 -21.50 -54.64
N GLU A 97 -1.69 -21.52 -54.14
CA GLU A 97 -1.36 -22.16 -52.86
C GLU A 97 -0.76 -21.17 -51.85
N VAL A 98 -1.42 -21.07 -50.70
CA VAL A 98 -0.99 -20.30 -49.53
C VAL A 98 -0.86 -21.25 -48.36
N ARG A 99 0.26 -21.17 -47.62
CA ARG A 99 0.52 -21.98 -46.42
C ARG A 99 0.64 -21.10 -45.19
N HIS A 100 0.08 -21.55 -44.09
CA HIS A 100 0.26 -20.92 -42.77
C HIS A 100 1.26 -21.74 -41.95
N HIS A 101 2.34 -21.09 -41.52
CA HIS A 101 3.29 -21.64 -40.56
C HIS A 101 3.03 -20.97 -39.22
N THR A 102 2.69 -21.76 -38.21
CA THR A 102 2.53 -21.25 -36.84
C THR A 102 3.66 -21.77 -35.98
N THR A 103 4.38 -20.86 -35.34
CA THR A 103 5.47 -21.15 -34.40
C THR A 103 5.01 -20.75 -33.00
N TYR A 104 5.11 -21.68 -32.06
CA TYR A 104 4.85 -21.46 -30.65
C TYR A 104 6.19 -21.44 -29.91
N ARG A 105 6.42 -20.44 -29.06
CA ARG A 105 7.58 -20.35 -28.17
C ARG A 105 7.07 -20.24 -26.75
N TYR A 106 7.71 -20.97 -25.84
CA TYR A 106 7.39 -20.98 -24.42
C TYR A 106 8.63 -20.47 -23.68
N HIS A 107 8.45 -19.48 -22.81
CA HIS A 107 9.50 -18.87 -22.01
C HIS A 107 9.28 -19.12 -20.51
#